data_AF-A0A1W4X6T4-F1
#
_entry.id   AF-A0A1W4X6T4-F1
#
_cell.length_a   1.000
_cell.length_b   1.000
_cell.length_c   1.000
_cell.angle_alpha   90.00
_cell.angle_beta   90.00
_cell.angle_gamma   90.00
#
_symmetry.space_group_name_H-M   'P 1'
#
loop_
_entity.id
_entity.type
_entity.pdbx_description
1 polymer ?
#
loop_
_entity_poly.entity_id
_entity_poly.type
_entity_poly.pdbx_seq_one_letter_code
_entity_poly.pdbx_strand_id
1 'polypeptide(L)'
;MTTNFQLKITYNITPSLVHGIFYIYILYIFVILTGLPNDVTIAKLIKKYCPGASQLMAGICSLGRKMKHLSSFKLIKFLFLFLVFTCEFISSEIPRPRGVSLSRSTLYNPSKDFTCFDGSLTIPFTQVNDDYCDCQDASDEPGTSACPHGIFYCLNAGYHPENIPSNRVNDGICDCCDTSDEYASSAKCVNTCEELGRSSREEAQRQAELIKIGSQIRLELSQKGAQLKQEKREKIQELERNKLEAEQVLLEKEALKKAAEEDESAALEYYRELERQRKEAEELNNQQEAIKKDIEEQAIIDGQDVNDEISEGIKENQDKAVQEDREDAQGQEEELLDGQEDVDNNPDDEDEEEDDASSTPATGDAEDTVQHQVYDEETQKLIDRANDARREFESARSVVQDITREVDSIREYLEKDFGPNDEFAPLEGQCFDYEDREYIYRLCPFDKTSQQPKAKHEGADTRLGIWSRWDGSDHNKYEMMVFENGQSCWNGPDRNTRVKVRCGSENKLTSVTEPNRCEYYFEFTTPAACREASADTVDLHDEL
;
A
#
# COMPACT_ATOMS: atom_id res chain seq x y z
N MET A 1 83.66 -2.34 -31.97
CA MET A 1 82.64 -3.40 -32.14
C MET A 1 81.46 -3.03 -31.27
N THR A 2 80.50 -2.34 -31.88
CA THR A 2 79.25 -1.85 -31.29
C THR A 2 78.13 -2.74 -31.79
N THR A 3 77.45 -3.45 -30.90
CA THR A 3 76.27 -4.26 -31.23
C THR A 3 75.00 -3.52 -30.84
N ASN A 4 74.17 -3.32 -31.87
CA ASN A 4 72.83 -2.78 -31.87
C ASN A 4 71.88 -3.56 -30.96
N PHE A 5 70.99 -2.84 -30.28
CA PHE A 5 69.66 -3.35 -29.96
C PHE A 5 68.64 -2.30 -30.42
N GLN A 6 67.89 -2.66 -31.46
CA GLN A 6 66.77 -1.90 -32.01
C GLN A 6 65.49 -2.41 -31.35
N LEU A 7 64.81 -1.56 -30.58
CA LEU A 7 63.37 -1.72 -30.35
C LEU A 7 62.65 -0.69 -31.23
N LYS A 8 62.00 -1.19 -32.28
CA LYS A 8 61.01 -0.45 -33.07
C LYS A 8 59.70 -0.45 -32.30
N ILE A 9 59.30 0.71 -31.79
CA ILE A 9 57.90 0.99 -31.46
C ILE A 9 57.43 2.02 -32.49
N THR A 10 56.61 1.55 -33.43
CA THR A 10 55.87 2.39 -34.37
C THR A 10 54.55 2.79 -33.72
N TYR A 11 54.48 4.00 -33.18
CA TYR A 11 53.22 4.72 -33.00
C TYR A 11 53.12 5.82 -34.06
N ASN A 12 52.12 5.69 -34.92
CA ASN A 12 51.71 6.69 -35.90
C ASN A 12 50.86 7.74 -35.16
N ILE A 13 51.51 8.77 -34.64
CA ILE A 13 50.84 10.02 -34.27
C ILE A 13 51.64 11.13 -34.93
N THR A 14 51.01 11.84 -35.86
CA THR A 14 51.64 12.94 -36.58
C THR A 14 51.91 14.11 -35.63
N PRO A 15 53.17 14.47 -35.33
CA PRO A 15 53.45 15.57 -34.43
C PRO A 15 53.69 16.84 -35.26
N SER A 16 52.69 17.30 -36.02
CA SER A 16 52.87 18.44 -36.95
C SER A 16 52.29 19.77 -36.47
N LEU A 17 51.48 19.80 -35.40
CA LEU A 17 50.96 21.06 -34.85
C LEU A 17 51.72 21.54 -33.60
N VAL A 18 52.08 20.65 -32.67
CA VAL A 18 52.75 21.03 -31.42
C VAL A 18 54.18 21.49 -31.67
N HIS A 19 54.95 20.80 -32.52
CA HIS A 19 56.29 21.24 -32.93
C HIS A 19 56.24 22.55 -33.74
N GLY A 20 55.20 22.74 -34.56
CA GLY A 20 55.03 23.95 -35.36
C GLY A 20 54.75 25.19 -34.50
N ILE A 21 53.88 25.06 -33.51
CA ILE A 21 53.58 26.15 -32.56
C ILE A 21 54.80 26.46 -31.70
N PHE A 22 55.54 25.44 -31.26
CA PHE A 22 56.76 25.60 -30.47
C PHE A 22 57.87 26.33 -31.26
N TYR A 23 58.05 26.00 -32.55
CA TYR A 23 59.01 26.68 -33.43
C TYR A 23 58.61 28.14 -33.73
N ILE A 24 57.32 28.40 -33.93
CA ILE A 24 56.80 29.77 -34.12
C ILE A 24 57.01 30.60 -32.83
N TYR A 25 56.85 29.99 -31.66
CA TYR A 25 57.07 30.64 -30.37
C TYR A 25 58.55 30.96 -30.12
N ILE A 26 59.47 30.04 -30.45
CA ILE A 26 60.92 30.28 -30.38
C ILE A 26 61.35 31.38 -31.36
N LEU A 27 60.84 31.37 -32.59
CA LEU A 27 61.12 32.42 -33.58
C LEU A 27 60.57 33.78 -33.14
N TYR A 28 59.39 33.81 -32.51
CA TYR A 28 58.80 35.04 -31.98
C TYR A 28 59.62 35.61 -30.81
N ILE A 29 60.10 34.75 -29.90
CA ILE A 29 61.01 35.13 -28.81
C ILE A 29 62.35 35.63 -29.36
N PHE A 30 62.92 34.96 -30.37
CA PHE A 30 64.19 35.35 -30.98
C PHE A 30 64.10 36.72 -31.68
N VAL A 31 62.99 37.01 -32.35
CA VAL A 31 62.75 38.32 -33.01
C VAL A 31 62.54 39.44 -31.99
N ILE A 32 61.86 39.16 -30.87
CA ILE A 32 61.71 40.13 -29.76
C ILE A 32 63.06 40.42 -29.09
N LEU A 33 63.93 39.42 -28.94
CA LEU A 33 65.24 39.58 -28.32
C LEU A 33 66.29 40.25 -29.23
N THR A 34 66.16 40.12 -30.56
CA THR A 34 67.14 40.65 -31.53
C THR A 34 66.78 42.01 -32.12
N GLY A 35 65.57 42.53 -31.86
CA GLY A 35 65.18 43.90 -32.21
C GLY A 35 65.05 44.19 -33.71
N LEU A 36 64.89 43.17 -34.56
CA LEU A 36 64.68 43.35 -36.00
C LEU A 36 63.26 43.87 -36.29
N PRO A 37 63.08 44.73 -37.32
CA PRO A 37 61.79 45.35 -37.61
C PRO A 37 60.76 44.30 -38.07
N ASN A 38 59.75 44.12 -37.22
CA ASN A 38 58.50 43.42 -37.47
C ASN A 38 57.71 44.15 -38.55
N ASP A 39 57.30 43.46 -39.61
CA ASP A 39 55.90 43.50 -40.06
C ASP A 39 55.65 42.70 -41.36
N VAL A 40 56.67 42.45 -42.18
CA VAL A 40 56.41 41.92 -43.54
C VAL A 40 56.70 40.42 -43.71
N THR A 41 57.58 39.83 -42.89
CA THR A 41 58.08 38.45 -43.13
C THR A 41 57.28 37.38 -42.38
N ILE A 42 56.91 37.62 -41.11
CA ILE A 42 56.21 36.63 -40.26
C ILE A 42 54.74 36.47 -40.67
N ALA A 43 54.06 37.57 -41.00
CA ALA A 43 52.68 37.53 -41.49
C ALA A 43 52.54 36.75 -42.82
N LYS A 44 53.57 36.79 -43.69
CA LYS A 44 53.62 36.02 -44.94
C LYS A 44 53.87 34.53 -44.70
N LEU A 45 54.65 34.16 -43.68
CA LEU A 45 54.86 32.76 -43.28
C LEU A 45 53.60 32.15 -42.66
N ILE A 46 52.94 32.84 -41.73
CA ILE A 46 51.74 32.32 -41.05
C ILE A 46 50.58 32.09 -42.06
N LYS A 47 50.39 33.00 -43.02
CA LYS A 47 49.36 32.87 -44.06
C LYS A 47 49.64 31.74 -45.06
N LYS A 48 50.90 31.32 -45.19
CA LYS A 48 51.34 30.23 -46.09
C LYS A 48 51.18 28.84 -45.45
N TYR A 49 51.29 28.73 -44.13
CA TYR A 49 51.28 27.43 -43.41
C TYR A 49 50.03 27.17 -42.56
N CYS A 50 49.18 28.16 -42.26
CA CYS A 50 47.94 27.99 -41.49
C CYS A 50 46.80 28.90 -42.01
N PRO A 51 46.03 28.49 -43.04
CA PRO A 51 45.03 29.34 -43.66
C PRO A 51 43.77 29.62 -42.79
N GLY A 52 43.54 28.85 -41.72
CA GLY A 52 42.37 28.99 -40.83
C GLY A 52 42.57 29.82 -39.55
N ALA A 53 43.78 30.26 -39.22
CA ALA A 53 44.09 30.87 -37.92
C ALA A 53 43.62 32.34 -37.76
N SER A 54 42.96 32.93 -38.77
CA SER A 54 42.70 34.39 -38.79
C SER A 54 41.64 34.86 -37.79
N GLN A 55 40.72 33.99 -37.36
CA GLN A 55 39.64 34.36 -36.43
C GLN A 55 40.03 34.17 -34.95
N LEU A 56 40.81 33.13 -34.61
CA LEU A 56 41.28 32.91 -33.23
C LEU A 56 42.32 33.97 -32.79
N MET A 57 43.14 34.45 -33.72
CA MET A 57 44.21 35.42 -33.43
C MET A 57 43.70 36.86 -33.29
N ALA A 58 42.52 37.20 -33.80
CA ALA A 58 41.91 38.51 -33.61
C ALA A 58 41.49 38.73 -32.14
N GLY A 59 41.02 37.68 -31.46
CA GLY A 59 40.70 37.71 -30.02
C GLY A 59 41.94 37.84 -29.14
N ILE A 60 42.99 37.06 -29.43
CA ILE A 60 44.26 37.07 -28.67
C ILE A 60 45.03 38.39 -28.86
N CYS A 61 44.98 39.00 -30.07
CA CYS A 61 45.55 40.34 -30.30
C CYS A 61 44.80 41.46 -29.57
N SER A 62 43.51 41.29 -29.25
CA SER A 62 42.75 42.28 -28.48
C SER A 62 43.12 42.27 -26.99
N LEU A 63 43.46 41.10 -26.42
CA LEU A 63 44.01 40.99 -25.06
C LEU A 63 45.43 41.57 -24.97
N GLY A 64 46.25 41.41 -26.02
CA GLY A 64 47.62 41.95 -26.06
C GLY A 64 47.69 43.49 -25.99
N ARG A 65 46.65 44.22 -26.43
CA ARG A 65 46.62 45.70 -26.32
C ARG A 65 46.42 46.20 -24.88
N LYS A 66 45.75 45.43 -24.01
CA LYS A 66 45.55 45.80 -22.59
C LYS A 66 46.74 45.43 -21.69
N MET A 67 47.70 44.64 -22.17
CA MET A 67 48.89 44.23 -21.40
C MET A 67 50.13 45.12 -21.61
N LYS A 68 50.02 46.28 -22.26
CA LYS A 68 51.16 47.21 -22.47
C LYS A 68 51.65 47.94 -21.21
N HIS A 69 50.97 47.78 -20.06
CA HIS A 69 51.29 48.50 -18.82
C HIS A 69 51.71 47.62 -17.64
N LEU A 70 51.89 46.31 -17.82
CA LEU A 70 52.42 45.43 -16.78
C LEU A 70 53.94 45.30 -16.91
N SER A 71 54.68 45.68 -15.87
CA SER A 71 56.15 45.58 -15.85
C SER A 71 56.59 44.14 -16.13
N SER A 72 57.80 43.96 -16.70
CA SER A 72 58.37 42.65 -17.09
C SER A 72 58.24 41.57 -16.01
N PHE A 73 58.23 41.95 -14.73
CA PHE A 73 58.05 41.03 -13.60
C PHE A 73 56.65 40.38 -13.53
N LYS A 74 55.59 41.10 -13.93
CA LYS A 74 54.22 40.56 -13.89
C LYS A 74 53.93 39.65 -15.08
N LEU A 75 54.53 39.92 -16.24
CA LEU A 75 54.43 39.05 -17.42
C LEU A 75 55.17 37.72 -17.21
N ILE A 76 56.35 37.75 -16.59
CA ILE A 76 57.11 36.55 -16.21
C ILE A 76 56.34 35.72 -15.18
N LYS A 77 55.73 36.36 -14.17
CA LYS A 77 54.87 35.67 -13.20
C LYS A 77 53.64 35.03 -13.85
N PHE A 78 53.00 35.70 -14.81
CA PHE A 78 51.84 35.16 -15.52
C PHE A 78 52.22 33.97 -16.41
N LEU A 79 53.35 34.05 -17.12
CA LEU A 79 53.90 32.94 -17.90
C LEU A 79 54.31 31.75 -17.02
N PHE A 80 54.90 32.01 -15.84
CA PHE A 80 55.24 30.95 -14.89
C PHE A 80 53.99 30.30 -14.29
N LEU A 81 52.97 31.10 -13.92
CA LEU A 81 51.68 30.57 -13.45
C LEU A 81 51.00 29.74 -14.53
N PHE A 82 51.02 30.19 -15.78
CA PHE A 82 50.45 29.47 -16.92
C PHE A 82 51.23 28.17 -17.21
N LEU A 83 52.56 28.19 -17.10
CA LEU A 83 53.41 27.01 -17.30
C LEU A 83 53.22 25.96 -16.19
N VAL A 84 53.06 26.41 -14.93
CA VAL A 84 52.66 25.55 -13.80
C VAL A 84 51.25 24.98 -14.02
N PHE A 85 50.29 25.81 -14.45
CA PHE A 85 48.91 25.38 -14.74
C PHE A 85 48.84 24.38 -15.92
N THR A 86 49.70 24.53 -16.94
CA THR A 86 49.80 23.54 -18.04
C THR A 86 50.53 22.27 -17.63
N CYS A 87 51.32 22.30 -16.56
CA CYS A 87 52.03 21.13 -16.04
C CYS A 87 51.11 20.21 -15.22
N GLU A 88 49.97 20.72 -14.73
CA GLU A 88 48.95 19.93 -14.01
C GLU A 88 48.00 19.13 -14.92
N PHE A 89 48.08 19.29 -16.26
CA PHE A 89 47.23 18.56 -17.21
C PHE A 89 47.84 17.26 -17.75
N ILE A 90 48.93 16.76 -17.16
CA ILE A 90 49.39 15.41 -17.47
C ILE A 90 48.58 14.46 -16.58
N SER A 91 47.44 13.95 -17.09
CA SER A 91 46.79 12.78 -16.49
C SER A 91 47.80 11.63 -16.50
N SER A 92 48.44 11.38 -15.36
CA SER A 92 49.23 10.17 -15.17
C SER A 92 48.24 9.04 -14.89
N GLU A 93 47.91 8.25 -15.90
CA GLU A 93 47.29 6.94 -15.66
C GLU A 93 48.22 6.13 -14.76
N ILE A 94 47.68 5.56 -13.67
CA ILE A 94 48.44 4.69 -12.78
C ILE A 94 48.82 3.45 -13.58
N PRO A 95 50.12 3.15 -13.78
CA PRO A 95 50.53 1.98 -14.55
C PRO A 95 50.09 0.73 -13.82
N ARG A 96 49.27 -0.08 -14.49
CA ARG A 96 48.73 -1.35 -13.98
C ARG A 96 48.57 -2.35 -15.14
N PRO A 97 48.62 -3.66 -14.87
CA PRO A 97 48.27 -4.65 -15.88
C PRO A 97 46.84 -4.47 -16.38
N ARG A 98 46.58 -4.89 -17.62
CA ARG A 98 45.23 -4.95 -18.19
C ARG A 98 44.35 -5.85 -17.31
N GLY A 99 43.07 -5.50 -17.18
CA GLY A 99 42.08 -6.27 -16.44
C GLY A 99 42.19 -6.17 -14.91
N VAL A 100 43.04 -5.28 -14.38
CA VAL A 100 43.17 -5.01 -12.94
C VAL A 100 42.44 -3.72 -12.59
N SER A 101 41.64 -3.68 -11.51
CA SER A 101 40.97 -2.48 -11.01
C SER A 101 41.94 -1.42 -10.45
N LEU A 102 41.48 -0.18 -10.25
CA LEU A 102 42.35 0.87 -9.70
C LEU A 102 42.76 0.56 -8.26
N SER A 103 41.82 0.03 -7.45
CA SER A 103 42.06 -0.39 -6.07
C SER A 103 43.06 -1.54 -5.96
N ARG A 104 43.12 -2.44 -6.96
CA ARG A 104 44.06 -3.57 -6.99
C ARG A 104 45.40 -3.25 -7.65
N SER A 105 45.61 -2.04 -8.17
CA SER A 105 46.84 -1.66 -8.89
C SER A 105 48.12 -1.88 -8.08
N THR A 106 48.10 -1.64 -6.76
CA THR A 106 49.26 -1.79 -5.88
C THR A 106 49.70 -3.23 -5.68
N LEU A 107 48.82 -4.21 -5.97
CA LEU A 107 49.13 -5.63 -5.88
C LEU A 107 50.05 -6.10 -7.01
N TYR A 108 50.12 -5.34 -8.11
CA TYR A 108 50.88 -5.69 -9.31
C TYR A 108 52.07 -4.74 -9.50
N ASN A 109 53.13 -4.94 -8.72
CA ASN A 109 54.34 -4.12 -8.82
C ASN A 109 55.36 -4.71 -9.81
N PRO A 110 55.66 -4.04 -10.94
CA PRO A 110 56.57 -4.57 -11.97
C PRO A 110 58.04 -4.65 -11.54
N SER A 111 58.41 -4.09 -10.38
CA SER A 111 59.79 -4.09 -9.87
C SER A 111 60.11 -5.32 -9.00
N LYS A 112 59.16 -6.22 -8.77
CA LYS A 112 59.29 -7.40 -7.90
C LYS A 112 58.68 -8.62 -8.59
N ASP A 113 59.10 -9.81 -8.18
CA ASP A 113 58.40 -11.05 -8.53
C ASP A 113 56.96 -11.00 -7.98
N PHE A 114 56.05 -11.62 -8.73
CA PHE A 114 54.63 -11.67 -8.39
C PHE A 114 54.35 -12.92 -7.56
N THR A 115 53.64 -12.77 -6.45
CA THR A 115 53.17 -13.88 -5.63
C THR A 115 51.66 -13.98 -5.82
N CYS A 116 51.16 -15.17 -6.16
CA CYS A 116 49.73 -15.44 -6.29
C CYS A 116 48.99 -14.98 -5.02
N PHE A 117 47.76 -14.50 -5.11
CA PHE A 117 47.05 -13.94 -3.95
C PHE A 117 46.71 -15.00 -2.90
N ASP A 118 46.58 -16.26 -3.29
CA ASP A 118 46.48 -17.43 -2.40
C ASP A 118 47.82 -17.84 -1.74
N GLY A 119 48.94 -17.23 -2.13
CA GLY A 119 50.28 -17.53 -1.64
C GLY A 119 50.87 -18.85 -2.15
N SER A 120 50.24 -19.49 -3.14
CA SER A 120 50.62 -20.83 -3.63
C SER A 120 51.97 -20.84 -4.35
N LEU A 121 52.26 -19.81 -5.15
CA LEU A 121 53.42 -19.73 -6.01
C LEU A 121 53.95 -18.29 -6.12
N THR A 122 55.25 -18.15 -6.36
CA THR A 122 55.89 -16.87 -6.72
C THR A 122 56.56 -17.02 -8.07
N ILE A 123 56.16 -16.17 -9.01
CA ILE A 123 56.53 -16.18 -10.42
C ILE A 123 57.23 -14.87 -10.80
N PRO A 124 58.13 -14.86 -11.80
CA PRO A 124 58.64 -13.62 -12.37
C PRO A 124 57.49 -12.75 -12.88
N PHE A 125 57.54 -11.43 -12.66
CA PHE A 125 56.45 -10.51 -13.09
C PHE A 125 56.17 -10.57 -14.60
N THR A 126 57.12 -11.04 -15.39
CA THR A 126 56.95 -11.24 -16.84
C THR A 126 55.93 -12.33 -17.20
N GLN A 127 55.55 -13.17 -16.24
CA GLN A 127 54.51 -14.21 -16.39
C GLN A 127 53.11 -13.67 -16.09
N VAL A 128 52.97 -12.42 -15.63
CA VAL A 128 51.65 -11.81 -15.46
C VAL A 128 51.10 -11.41 -16.83
N ASN A 129 49.91 -11.91 -17.17
CA ASN A 129 49.25 -11.77 -18.47
C ASN A 129 50.08 -12.33 -19.63
N ASP A 130 50.64 -13.54 -19.47
CA ASP A 130 51.45 -14.21 -20.48
C ASP A 130 50.70 -15.29 -21.29
N ASP A 131 49.37 -15.36 -21.13
CA ASP A 131 48.46 -16.36 -21.70
C ASP A 131 48.69 -17.79 -21.15
N TYR A 132 49.32 -17.93 -19.99
CA TYR A 132 49.47 -19.19 -19.27
C TYR A 132 48.96 -19.06 -17.82
N CYS A 133 48.22 -20.07 -17.35
CA CYS A 133 47.67 -20.04 -15.99
C CYS A 133 48.62 -20.74 -15.01
N ASP A 134 49.48 -19.95 -14.35
CA ASP A 134 50.43 -20.37 -13.32
C ASP A 134 49.79 -20.40 -11.92
N CYS A 135 48.92 -19.43 -11.59
CA CYS A 135 48.29 -19.35 -10.28
C CYS A 135 46.95 -20.09 -10.21
N GLN A 136 46.75 -20.87 -9.14
CA GLN A 136 45.51 -21.63 -8.94
C GLN A 136 44.29 -20.71 -8.69
N ASP A 137 44.53 -19.50 -8.18
CA ASP A 137 43.54 -18.46 -7.92
C ASP A 137 43.34 -17.48 -9.10
N ALA A 138 43.99 -17.73 -10.24
CA ALA A 138 43.94 -16.90 -11.45
C ALA A 138 44.46 -15.46 -11.30
N SER A 139 45.22 -15.16 -10.25
CA SER A 139 45.69 -13.80 -9.97
C SER A 139 46.78 -13.30 -10.92
N ASP A 140 47.47 -14.20 -11.62
CA ASP A 140 48.50 -13.96 -12.63
C ASP A 140 47.93 -13.52 -13.98
N GLU A 141 46.71 -13.93 -14.33
CA GLU A 141 46.09 -13.65 -15.63
C GLU A 141 44.84 -12.75 -15.54
N PRO A 142 44.92 -11.53 -14.94
CA PRO A 142 43.77 -10.63 -14.85
C PRO A 142 43.35 -10.06 -16.22
N GLY A 143 44.24 -10.07 -17.20
CA GLY A 143 44.11 -9.41 -18.50
C GLY A 143 43.93 -10.35 -19.69
N THR A 144 43.89 -11.66 -19.48
CA THR A 144 43.79 -12.70 -20.52
C THR A 144 42.70 -13.73 -20.19
N SER A 145 42.48 -14.68 -21.10
CA SER A 145 41.52 -15.77 -20.92
C SER A 145 42.15 -17.09 -20.42
N ALA A 146 43.42 -17.08 -20.00
CA ALA A 146 44.18 -18.31 -19.75
C ALA A 146 43.71 -19.09 -18.51
N CYS A 147 43.22 -18.39 -17.48
CA CYS A 147 42.73 -19.02 -16.27
C CYS A 147 41.19 -19.21 -16.25
N PRO A 148 40.66 -20.42 -15.98
CA PRO A 148 39.22 -20.71 -16.05
C PRO A 148 38.30 -19.95 -15.08
N HIS A 149 38.84 -19.51 -13.93
CA HIS A 149 38.11 -18.74 -12.92
C HIS A 149 38.63 -17.30 -12.78
N GLY A 150 39.33 -16.82 -13.81
CA GLY A 150 39.83 -15.45 -13.86
C GLY A 150 38.71 -14.42 -13.99
N ILE A 151 39.01 -13.21 -13.54
CA ILE A 151 38.11 -12.06 -13.63
C ILE A 151 38.88 -10.94 -14.34
N PHE A 152 38.28 -10.39 -15.38
CA PHE A 152 38.80 -9.25 -16.11
C PHE A 152 38.00 -7.99 -15.74
N TYR A 153 38.70 -6.97 -15.27
CA TYR A 153 38.11 -5.68 -14.91
C TYR A 153 38.08 -4.72 -16.10
N CYS A 154 36.89 -4.33 -16.52
CA CYS A 154 36.66 -3.27 -17.50
C CYS A 154 36.50 -1.93 -16.80
N LEU A 155 37.33 -0.97 -17.20
CA LEU A 155 37.30 0.37 -16.61
C LEU A 155 36.04 1.13 -17.04
N ASN A 156 35.59 0.92 -18.28
CA ASN A 156 34.38 1.50 -18.83
C ASN A 156 34.31 3.02 -18.60
N ALA A 157 35.42 3.72 -18.86
CA ALA A 157 35.56 5.14 -18.56
C ALA A 157 34.41 5.96 -19.19
N GLY A 158 33.71 6.74 -18.36
CA GLY A 158 32.51 7.48 -18.76
C GLY A 158 31.19 6.77 -18.43
N TYR A 159 31.22 5.49 -18.06
CA TYR A 159 30.10 4.67 -17.57
C TYR A 159 30.42 4.07 -16.18
N HIS A 160 29.92 2.88 -15.85
CA HIS A 160 30.28 2.16 -14.62
C HIS A 160 31.26 1.01 -14.91
N PRO A 161 32.25 0.79 -14.04
CA PRO A 161 33.19 -0.31 -14.17
C PRO A 161 32.48 -1.66 -13.97
N GLU A 162 32.94 -2.69 -14.67
CA GLU A 162 32.32 -4.01 -14.63
C GLU A 162 33.39 -5.12 -14.65
N ASN A 163 33.11 -6.20 -13.94
CA ASN A 163 33.91 -7.42 -13.94
C ASN A 163 33.29 -8.43 -14.90
N ILE A 164 34.04 -8.89 -15.88
CA ILE A 164 33.64 -9.98 -16.76
C ILE A 164 34.47 -11.23 -16.45
N PRO A 165 33.91 -12.44 -16.63
CA PRO A 165 34.69 -13.67 -16.55
C PRO A 165 35.79 -13.71 -17.63
N SER A 166 36.95 -14.30 -17.31
CA SER A 166 38.11 -14.38 -18.21
C SER A 166 37.81 -15.06 -19.55
N ASN A 167 36.83 -15.97 -19.61
CA ASN A 167 36.44 -16.64 -20.85
C ASN A 167 35.77 -15.73 -21.89
N ARG A 168 35.44 -14.48 -21.52
CA ARG A 168 34.94 -13.43 -22.40
C ARG A 168 36.04 -12.48 -22.92
N VAL A 169 37.30 -12.75 -22.56
CA VAL A 169 38.43 -11.97 -23.04
C VAL A 169 38.90 -12.54 -24.38
N ASN A 170 38.87 -11.72 -25.43
CA ASN A 170 39.24 -12.08 -26.81
C ASN A 170 38.43 -13.25 -27.40
N ASP A 171 37.15 -13.39 -27.03
CA ASP A 171 36.27 -14.44 -27.53
C ASP A 171 35.56 -14.08 -28.85
N GLY A 172 35.73 -12.83 -29.31
CA GLY A 172 35.11 -12.29 -30.51
C GLY A 172 33.79 -11.54 -30.27
N ILE A 173 33.35 -11.41 -29.02
CA ILE A 173 32.16 -10.69 -28.59
C ILE A 173 32.61 -9.45 -27.80
N CYS A 174 31.98 -8.30 -28.05
CA CYS A 174 32.29 -7.07 -27.33
C CYS A 174 31.42 -6.99 -26.07
N ASP A 175 31.93 -7.50 -24.95
CA ASP A 175 31.24 -7.48 -23.66
C ASP A 175 31.48 -6.16 -22.92
N CYS A 176 32.67 -5.58 -23.04
CA CYS A 176 32.97 -4.30 -22.41
C CYS A 176 32.68 -3.11 -23.31
N CYS A 177 32.01 -2.08 -22.77
CA CYS A 177 31.68 -0.89 -23.54
C CYS A 177 32.93 -0.13 -24.00
N ASP A 178 34.06 -0.29 -23.31
CA ASP A 178 35.32 0.35 -23.65
C ASP A 178 36.18 -0.48 -24.63
N THR A 179 35.69 -1.66 -25.01
CA THR A 179 36.33 -2.63 -25.91
C THR A 179 37.67 -3.16 -25.39
N SER A 180 37.89 -3.10 -24.07
CA SER A 180 39.18 -3.48 -23.46
C SER A 180 39.41 -4.99 -23.39
N ASP A 181 38.33 -5.76 -23.48
CA ASP A 181 38.22 -7.22 -23.56
C ASP A 181 38.73 -7.78 -24.89
N GLU A 182 38.39 -7.14 -26.01
CA GLU A 182 38.70 -7.61 -27.37
C GLU A 182 39.97 -6.97 -27.96
N TYR A 183 41.03 -6.89 -27.17
CA TYR A 183 42.27 -6.19 -27.55
C TYR A 183 43.15 -6.97 -28.55
N ALA A 184 43.00 -8.29 -28.63
CA ALA A 184 43.78 -9.18 -29.48
C ALA A 184 42.93 -10.01 -30.46
N SER A 185 41.60 -9.87 -30.43
CA SER A 185 40.71 -10.56 -31.36
C SER A 185 40.55 -9.81 -32.70
N SER A 186 39.83 -10.41 -33.64
CA SER A 186 39.48 -9.79 -34.92
C SER A 186 38.14 -9.03 -34.90
N ALA A 187 37.51 -8.94 -33.73
CA ALA A 187 36.24 -8.25 -33.54
C ALA A 187 36.38 -6.75 -33.85
N LYS A 188 35.32 -6.15 -34.40
CA LYS A 188 35.25 -4.72 -34.70
C LYS A 188 34.39 -4.02 -33.64
N CYS A 189 34.92 -3.93 -32.44
CA CYS A 189 34.24 -3.28 -31.33
C CYS A 189 34.28 -1.75 -31.46
N VAL A 190 33.26 -1.10 -30.93
CA VAL A 190 33.14 0.37 -30.88
C VAL A 190 32.96 0.77 -29.43
N ASN A 191 33.70 1.77 -28.98
CA ASN A 191 33.55 2.26 -27.62
C ASN A 191 32.22 3.02 -27.47
N THR A 192 31.31 2.51 -26.64
CA THR A 192 29.98 3.06 -26.38
C THR A 192 29.79 3.62 -24.97
N CYS A 193 30.85 3.62 -24.14
CA CYS A 193 30.74 3.99 -22.73
C CYS A 193 30.21 5.40 -22.50
N GLU A 194 30.61 6.39 -23.31
CA GLU A 194 30.15 7.77 -23.14
C GLU A 194 28.64 7.91 -23.38
N GLU A 195 28.10 7.15 -24.35
CA GLU A 195 26.67 7.14 -24.66
C GLU A 195 25.86 6.42 -23.58
N LEU A 196 26.31 5.22 -23.18
CA LEU A 196 25.69 4.46 -22.08
C LEU A 196 25.73 5.23 -20.76
N GLY A 197 26.87 5.86 -20.47
CA GLY A 197 27.06 6.73 -19.33
C GLY A 197 26.13 7.93 -19.31
N ARG A 198 25.94 8.59 -20.46
CA ARG A 198 24.97 9.70 -20.58
C ARG A 198 23.55 9.22 -20.28
N SER A 199 23.12 8.13 -20.90
CA SER A 199 21.79 7.53 -20.70
C SER A 199 21.55 7.14 -19.22
N SER A 200 22.54 6.48 -18.60
CA SER A 200 22.48 6.09 -17.19
C SER A 200 22.39 7.29 -16.24
N ARG A 201 23.18 8.36 -16.49
CA ARG A 201 23.09 9.59 -15.70
C ARG A 201 21.74 10.29 -15.87
N GLU A 202 21.21 10.34 -17.09
CA GLU A 202 19.89 10.92 -17.36
C GLU A 202 18.76 10.12 -16.68
N GLU A 203 18.83 8.79 -16.68
CA GLU A 203 17.90 7.94 -15.94
C GLU A 203 18.04 8.13 -14.43
N ALA A 204 19.26 8.14 -13.89
CA ALA A 204 19.51 8.38 -12.48
C ALA A 204 19.00 9.76 -12.03
N GLN A 205 19.16 10.80 -12.86
CA GLN A 205 18.60 12.13 -12.61
C GLN A 205 17.08 12.11 -12.59
N ARG A 206 16.44 11.44 -13.56
CA ARG A 206 14.97 11.30 -13.59
C ARG A 206 14.44 10.56 -12.35
N GLN A 207 15.09 9.47 -11.95
CA GLN A 207 14.72 8.74 -10.74
C GLN A 207 14.93 9.58 -9.47
N ALA A 208 16.06 10.29 -9.37
CA ALA A 208 16.33 11.17 -8.24
C ALA A 208 15.32 12.32 -8.13
N GLU A 209 14.91 12.91 -9.26
CA GLU A 209 13.88 13.94 -9.30
C GLU A 209 12.50 13.39 -8.88
N LEU A 210 12.13 12.21 -9.38
CA LEU A 210 10.89 11.53 -8.99
C LEU A 210 10.86 11.20 -7.49
N ILE A 211 11.95 10.68 -6.94
CA ILE A 211 12.08 10.42 -5.50
C ILE A 211 11.97 11.72 -4.72
N LYS A 212 12.66 12.79 -5.16
CA LYS A 212 12.61 14.10 -4.49
C LYS A 212 11.19 14.66 -4.44
N ILE A 213 10.48 14.67 -5.58
CA ILE A 213 9.09 15.16 -5.65
C ILE A 213 8.19 14.28 -4.79
N GLY A 214 8.31 12.95 -4.93
CA GLY A 214 7.52 12.00 -4.16
C GLY A 214 7.74 12.13 -2.64
N SER A 215 8.99 12.30 -2.20
CA SER A 215 9.33 12.52 -0.78
C SER A 215 8.79 13.85 -0.24
N GLN A 216 8.74 14.90 -1.08
CA GLN A 216 8.12 16.16 -0.68
C GLN A 216 6.60 15.99 -0.47
N ILE A 217 5.91 15.32 -1.38
CA ILE A 217 4.47 15.03 -1.23
C ILE A 217 4.23 14.08 -0.05
N ARG A 218 5.12 13.10 0.17
CA ARG A 218 5.04 12.21 1.34
C ARG A 218 5.00 12.99 2.65
N LEU A 219 5.81 14.04 2.78
CA LEU A 219 5.81 14.86 3.99
C LEU A 219 4.45 15.54 4.22
N GLU A 220 3.82 16.04 3.15
CA GLU A 220 2.47 16.60 3.21
C GLU A 220 1.43 15.53 3.57
N LEU A 221 1.55 14.33 3.01
CA LEU A 221 0.68 13.19 3.34
C LEU A 221 0.85 12.76 4.80
N SER A 222 2.07 12.72 5.35
CA SER A 222 2.32 12.45 6.77
C SER A 222 1.65 13.48 7.67
N GLN A 223 1.77 14.77 7.35
CA GLN A 223 1.10 15.83 8.13
C GLN A 223 -0.42 15.67 8.09
N LYS A 224 -0.97 15.42 6.91
CA LYS A 224 -2.41 15.17 6.74
C LYS A 224 -2.86 13.91 7.48
N GLY A 225 -2.09 12.83 7.42
CA GLY A 225 -2.39 11.58 8.11
C GLY A 225 -2.40 11.74 9.64
N ALA A 226 -1.39 12.43 10.19
CA ALA A 226 -1.34 12.76 11.61
C ALA A 226 -2.55 13.61 12.03
N GLN A 227 -2.94 14.59 11.21
CA GLN A 227 -4.14 15.40 11.46
C GLN A 227 -5.41 14.55 11.43
N LEU A 228 -5.59 13.68 10.42
CA LEU A 228 -6.76 12.80 10.33
C LEU A 228 -6.88 11.89 11.55
N LYS A 229 -5.78 11.27 12.01
CA LYS A 229 -5.80 10.47 13.24
C LYS A 229 -6.12 11.31 14.46
N GLN A 230 -5.59 12.53 14.56
CA GLN A 230 -5.89 13.42 15.68
C GLN A 230 -7.38 13.81 15.72
N GLU A 231 -7.97 14.19 14.59
CA GLU A 231 -9.40 14.50 14.47
C GLU A 231 -10.28 13.31 14.87
N LYS A 232 -9.89 12.10 14.46
CA LYS A 232 -10.58 10.86 14.86
C LYS A 232 -10.43 10.56 16.36
N ARG A 233 -9.27 10.83 16.97
CA ARG A 233 -9.05 10.72 18.43
C ARG A 233 -9.88 11.71 19.23
N GLU A 234 -10.12 12.91 18.71
CA GLU A 234 -10.99 13.88 19.35
C GLU A 234 -12.47 13.46 19.20
N LYS A 235 -12.85 13.02 18.00
CA LYS A 235 -14.21 12.56 17.74
C LYS A 235 -14.60 11.34 18.57
N ILE A 236 -13.71 10.37 18.75
CA ILE A 236 -14.00 9.20 19.60
C ILE A 236 -14.19 9.60 21.07
N GLN A 237 -13.42 10.57 21.59
CA GLN A 237 -13.63 11.07 22.97
C GLN A 237 -14.98 11.77 23.13
N GLU A 238 -15.44 12.48 22.10
CA GLU A 238 -16.78 13.07 22.10
C GLU A 238 -17.87 12.00 22.04
N LEU A 239 -17.76 11.04 21.13
CA LEU A 239 -18.73 9.96 20.98
C LEU A 239 -18.80 9.07 22.22
N GLU A 240 -17.68 8.79 22.89
CA GLU A 240 -17.67 8.03 24.14
C GLU A 240 -18.42 8.76 25.27
N ARG A 241 -18.34 10.09 25.34
CA ARG A 241 -19.16 10.89 26.27
C ARG A 241 -20.65 10.83 25.91
N ASN A 242 -20.96 11.02 24.63
CA ASN A 242 -22.34 10.96 24.15
C ASN A 242 -22.95 9.55 24.34
N LYS A 243 -22.14 8.50 24.20
CA LYS A 243 -22.52 7.11 24.48
C LYS A 243 -22.92 6.94 25.94
N LEU A 244 -22.09 7.43 26.87
CA LEU A 244 -22.38 7.34 28.30
C LEU A 244 -23.70 8.06 28.66
N GLU A 245 -23.94 9.24 28.08
CA GLU A 245 -25.20 9.98 28.27
C GLU A 245 -26.40 9.22 27.69
N ALA A 246 -26.26 8.65 26.49
CA ALA A 246 -27.31 7.86 25.85
C ALA A 246 -27.62 6.56 26.62
N GLU A 247 -26.59 5.90 27.18
CA GLU A 247 -26.75 4.72 28.04
C GLU A 247 -27.52 5.04 29.33
N GLN A 248 -27.31 6.23 29.92
CA GLN A 248 -28.11 6.68 31.07
C GLN A 248 -29.58 6.87 30.71
N VAL A 249 -29.87 7.48 29.56
CA VAL A 249 -31.24 7.64 29.07
C VAL A 249 -31.87 6.27 28.79
N LEU A 250 -31.11 5.33 28.21
CA LEU A 250 -31.59 3.96 27.97
C LEU A 250 -32.01 3.27 29.27
N LEU A 251 -31.21 3.38 30.33
CA LEU A 251 -31.54 2.82 31.65
C LEU A 251 -32.79 3.47 32.26
N GLU A 252 -32.96 4.79 32.11
CA GLU A 252 -34.18 5.48 32.54
C GLU A 252 -35.41 4.99 31.78
N LYS A 253 -35.32 4.87 30.44
CA LYS A 253 -36.40 4.36 29.60
C LYS A 253 -36.72 2.89 29.86
N GLU A 254 -35.72 2.07 30.19
CA GLU A 254 -35.92 0.68 30.59
C GLU A 254 -36.73 0.59 31.90
N ALA A 255 -36.42 1.43 32.89
CA ALA A 255 -37.15 1.48 34.14
C ALA A 255 -38.61 1.94 33.93
N LEU A 256 -38.84 2.97 33.10
CA LEU A 256 -40.18 3.44 32.75
C LEU A 256 -40.98 2.38 31.97
N LYS A 257 -40.33 1.67 31.04
CA LYS A 257 -40.92 0.54 30.31
C LYS A 257 -41.38 -0.53 31.29
N LYS A 258 -40.50 -1.02 32.18
CA LYS A 258 -40.84 -2.05 33.16
C LYS A 258 -42.02 -1.64 34.05
N ALA A 259 -42.01 -0.41 34.56
CA ALA A 259 -43.12 0.11 35.36
C ALA A 259 -44.45 0.18 34.57
N ALA A 260 -44.41 0.59 33.29
CA ALA A 260 -45.62 0.63 32.46
C ALA A 260 -46.13 -0.77 32.07
N GLU A 261 -45.24 -1.73 31.86
CA GLU A 261 -45.58 -3.14 31.58
C GLU A 261 -46.16 -3.85 32.82
N GLU A 262 -45.65 -3.54 34.01
CA GLU A 262 -46.24 -3.96 35.28
C GLU A 262 -47.66 -3.39 35.45
N ASP A 263 -47.86 -2.09 35.20
CA ASP A 263 -49.19 -1.45 35.25
C ASP A 263 -50.16 -2.08 34.22
N GLU A 264 -49.72 -2.32 32.98
CA GLU A 264 -50.50 -2.98 31.92
C GLU A 264 -50.86 -4.42 32.30
N SER A 265 -49.89 -5.21 32.77
CA SER A 265 -50.13 -6.62 33.14
C SER A 265 -51.12 -6.75 34.30
N ALA A 266 -51.02 -5.88 35.32
CA ALA A 266 -51.96 -5.85 36.43
C ALA A 266 -53.38 -5.45 35.97
N ALA A 267 -53.51 -4.50 35.04
CA ALA A 267 -54.79 -4.12 34.47
C ALA A 267 -55.41 -5.23 33.62
N LEU A 268 -54.61 -5.90 32.79
CA LEU A 268 -55.06 -7.05 31.99
C LEU A 268 -55.48 -8.22 32.88
N GLU A 269 -54.78 -8.50 33.98
CA GLU A 269 -55.16 -9.52 34.95
C GLU A 269 -56.50 -9.18 35.62
N TYR A 270 -56.65 -7.93 36.08
CA TYR A 270 -57.91 -7.45 36.64
C TYR A 270 -59.07 -7.54 35.65
N TYR A 271 -58.85 -7.13 34.40
CA TYR A 271 -59.86 -7.22 33.33
C TYR A 271 -60.25 -8.67 33.02
N ARG A 272 -59.27 -9.59 32.95
CA ARG A 272 -59.52 -11.04 32.75
C ARG A 272 -60.36 -11.62 33.88
N GLU A 273 -60.10 -11.22 35.12
CA GLU A 273 -60.87 -11.65 36.28
C GLU A 273 -62.32 -11.11 36.23
N LEU A 274 -62.50 -9.83 35.89
CA LEU A 274 -63.83 -9.25 35.68
C LEU A 274 -64.60 -9.97 34.57
N GLU A 275 -63.93 -10.32 33.46
CA GLU A 275 -64.55 -11.05 32.36
C GLU A 275 -64.96 -12.47 32.79
N ARG A 276 -64.14 -13.15 33.60
CA ARG A 276 -64.48 -14.46 34.19
C ARG A 276 -65.74 -14.36 35.05
N GLN A 277 -65.79 -13.40 35.97
CA GLN A 277 -66.95 -13.18 36.83
C GLN A 277 -68.22 -12.84 36.04
N ARG A 278 -68.09 -12.08 34.94
CA ARG A 278 -69.22 -11.78 34.04
C ARG A 278 -69.75 -13.05 33.35
N LYS A 279 -68.85 -13.91 32.85
CA LYS A 279 -69.24 -15.18 32.21
C LYS A 279 -69.93 -16.11 33.21
N GLU A 280 -69.39 -16.26 34.41
CA GLU A 280 -70.01 -17.05 35.49
C GLU A 280 -71.41 -16.51 35.86
N ALA A 281 -71.57 -15.19 35.97
CA ALA A 281 -72.87 -14.56 36.26
C ALA A 281 -73.87 -14.73 35.10
N GLU A 282 -73.40 -14.64 33.84
CA GLU A 282 -74.23 -14.87 32.66
C GLU A 282 -74.68 -16.34 32.58
N GLU A 283 -73.78 -17.30 32.87
CA GLU A 283 -74.12 -18.72 32.99
C GLU A 283 -75.15 -18.98 34.09
N LEU A 284 -74.98 -18.39 35.28
CA LEU A 284 -75.95 -18.50 36.38
C LEU A 284 -77.31 -17.91 35.98
N ASN A 285 -77.34 -16.77 35.30
CA ASN A 285 -78.57 -16.15 34.83
C ASN A 285 -79.26 -17.01 33.75
N ASN A 286 -78.49 -17.56 32.81
CA ASN A 286 -79.02 -18.48 31.79
C ASN A 286 -79.59 -19.76 32.42
N GLN A 287 -78.93 -20.31 33.45
CA GLN A 287 -79.44 -21.45 34.23
C GLN A 287 -80.74 -21.08 34.96
N GLN A 288 -80.82 -19.90 35.58
CA GLN A 288 -82.03 -19.42 36.24
C GLN A 288 -83.20 -19.22 35.26
N GLU A 289 -82.94 -18.66 34.08
CA GLU A 289 -83.97 -18.52 33.04
C GLU A 289 -84.42 -19.88 32.49
N ALA A 290 -83.52 -20.84 32.31
CA ALA A 290 -83.87 -22.20 31.92
C ALA A 290 -84.79 -22.87 32.96
N ILE A 291 -84.43 -22.79 34.26
CA ILE A 291 -85.26 -23.31 35.35
C ILE A 291 -86.64 -22.62 35.38
N LYS A 292 -86.68 -21.30 35.23
CA LYS A 292 -87.94 -20.55 35.21
C LYS A 292 -88.83 -20.99 34.04
N LYS A 293 -88.25 -21.22 32.87
CA LYS A 293 -88.96 -21.70 31.69
C LYS A 293 -89.48 -23.13 31.88
N ASP A 294 -88.68 -24.01 32.49
CA ASP A 294 -89.10 -25.36 32.86
C ASP A 294 -90.27 -25.35 33.85
N ILE A 295 -90.26 -24.44 34.83
CA ILE A 295 -91.36 -24.25 35.80
C ILE A 295 -92.62 -23.71 35.10
N GLU A 296 -92.48 -22.72 34.21
CA GLU A 296 -93.61 -22.18 33.43
C GLU A 296 -94.20 -23.24 32.49
N GLU A 297 -93.38 -24.11 31.90
CA GLU A 297 -93.83 -25.23 31.06
C GLU A 297 -94.55 -26.32 31.88
N GLN A 298 -94.10 -26.59 33.11
CA GLN A 298 -94.80 -27.48 34.05
C GLN A 298 -96.12 -26.88 34.56
N ALA A 299 -96.19 -25.56 34.79
CA ALA A 299 -97.40 -24.86 35.26
C ALA A 299 -98.54 -24.81 34.22
N ILE A 300 -98.24 -24.98 32.92
CA ILE A 300 -99.25 -25.06 31.86
C ILE A 300 -99.93 -26.46 31.79
N ILE A 301 -99.30 -27.50 32.35
CA ILE A 301 -99.83 -28.87 32.36
C ILE A 301 -100.85 -29.08 33.50
N ASP A 302 -100.66 -28.42 34.65
CA ASP A 302 -101.54 -28.49 35.81
C ASP A 302 -102.25 -27.15 36.05
N GLY A 303 -103.38 -26.92 35.34
CA GLY A 303 -104.07 -25.62 35.35
C GLY A 303 -104.62 -25.17 36.70
N GLN A 304 -103.79 -24.46 37.50
CA GLN A 304 -104.24 -23.71 38.67
C GLN A 304 -103.36 -22.49 39.00
N ASP A 305 -104.00 -21.44 39.54
CA ASP A 305 -103.48 -20.10 39.83
C ASP A 305 -102.58 -20.10 41.08
N VAL A 306 -101.31 -19.68 40.96
CA VAL A 306 -100.32 -19.74 42.05
C VAL A 306 -99.50 -18.45 42.11
N ASN A 307 -100.03 -17.45 42.81
CA ASN A 307 -99.31 -16.19 43.09
C ASN A 307 -98.63 -16.19 44.48
N ASP A 308 -98.79 -17.26 45.28
CA ASP A 308 -98.29 -17.31 46.68
C ASP A 308 -97.16 -18.34 46.92
N GLU A 309 -96.86 -19.26 45.99
CA GLU A 309 -95.85 -20.32 46.16
C GLU A 309 -94.47 -19.97 45.54
N ILE A 310 -94.39 -18.85 44.83
CA ILE A 310 -93.15 -18.36 44.17
C ILE A 310 -92.13 -17.84 45.20
N SER A 311 -92.56 -17.41 46.39
CA SER A 311 -91.66 -16.80 47.38
C SER A 311 -90.92 -17.79 48.29
N GLU A 312 -91.43 -19.01 48.45
CA GLU A 312 -90.80 -20.06 49.28
C GLU A 312 -89.87 -20.97 48.46
N GLY A 313 -90.18 -21.28 47.19
CA GLY A 313 -89.31 -22.09 46.32
C GLY A 313 -87.97 -21.41 45.94
N ILE A 314 -87.92 -20.07 45.91
CA ILE A 314 -86.69 -19.32 45.61
C ILE A 314 -85.72 -19.32 46.80
N LYS A 315 -86.22 -19.39 48.05
CA LYS A 315 -85.36 -19.43 49.25
C LYS A 315 -84.77 -20.81 49.51
N GLU A 316 -85.51 -21.89 49.22
CA GLU A 316 -85.05 -23.25 49.48
C GLU A 316 -83.93 -23.73 48.52
N ASN A 317 -83.84 -23.15 47.31
CA ASN A 317 -82.75 -23.42 46.35
C ASN A 317 -81.51 -22.52 46.55
N GLN A 318 -81.66 -21.33 47.14
CA GLN A 318 -80.49 -20.51 47.54
C GLN A 318 -79.68 -21.15 48.67
N ASP A 319 -80.32 -21.91 49.57
CA ASP A 319 -79.62 -22.60 50.67
C ASP A 319 -78.98 -23.94 50.25
N LYS A 320 -79.42 -24.56 49.14
CA LYS A 320 -78.82 -25.80 48.61
C LYS A 320 -77.60 -25.57 47.72
N ALA A 321 -77.54 -24.44 46.99
CA ALA A 321 -76.36 -24.07 46.20
C ALA A 321 -75.15 -23.68 47.08
N VAL A 322 -75.34 -23.44 48.39
CA VAL A 322 -74.25 -23.11 49.33
C VAL A 322 -73.64 -24.37 49.98
N GLN A 323 -74.19 -25.57 49.74
CA GLN A 323 -73.71 -26.81 50.37
C GLN A 323 -73.03 -27.83 49.44
N GLU A 324 -73.07 -27.66 48.11
CA GLU A 324 -72.41 -28.60 47.18
C GLU A 324 -71.02 -28.15 46.67
N ASP A 325 -70.59 -26.90 46.87
CA ASP A 325 -69.23 -26.45 46.49
C ASP A 325 -68.16 -26.65 47.59
N ARG A 326 -68.42 -27.52 48.57
CA ARG A 326 -67.45 -27.81 49.65
C ARG A 326 -66.78 -29.18 49.57
N GLU A 327 -67.03 -29.96 48.53
CA GLU A 327 -66.35 -31.24 48.29
C GLU A 327 -65.93 -31.40 46.81
N ASP A 328 -65.18 -30.44 46.26
CA ASP A 328 -64.30 -30.70 45.11
C ASP A 328 -62.95 -29.98 45.23
N ALA A 329 -62.54 -29.77 46.48
CA ALA A 329 -61.15 -29.53 46.84
C ALA A 329 -60.51 -30.85 47.28
N GLN A 330 -60.21 -31.75 46.34
CA GLN A 330 -59.07 -32.68 46.42
C GLN A 330 -58.97 -33.59 45.19
N GLY A 331 -57.93 -33.36 44.37
CA GLY A 331 -57.24 -34.43 43.66
C GLY A 331 -57.14 -34.27 42.15
N GLN A 332 -56.14 -33.51 41.69
CA GLN A 332 -55.14 -33.99 40.74
C GLN A 332 -54.00 -32.97 40.66
N GLU A 333 -53.04 -33.17 41.55
CA GLU A 333 -51.66 -32.71 41.38
C GLU A 333 -50.89 -33.84 40.65
N GLU A 334 -50.00 -33.43 39.74
CA GLU A 334 -48.94 -34.18 39.05
C GLU A 334 -49.27 -35.12 37.87
N GLU A 335 -49.08 -34.60 36.65
CA GLU A 335 -48.12 -35.08 35.62
C GLU A 335 -48.12 -34.00 34.50
N LEU A 336 -47.03 -33.33 34.10
CA LEU A 336 -45.65 -33.78 33.93
C LEU A 336 -44.64 -32.64 34.11
N LEU A 337 -43.51 -33.09 34.65
CA LEU A 337 -42.28 -32.43 35.05
C LEU A 337 -41.44 -31.89 33.87
N ASP A 338 -40.77 -30.77 34.15
CA ASP A 338 -39.35 -30.47 33.93
C ASP A 338 -38.69 -30.73 32.56
N GLY A 339 -37.96 -29.70 32.13
CA GLY A 339 -37.10 -29.67 30.97
C GLY A 339 -36.35 -28.34 30.93
N GLN A 340 -35.70 -27.98 32.03
CA GLN A 340 -34.70 -26.91 32.05
C GLN A 340 -33.39 -27.48 31.49
N GLU A 341 -33.05 -27.11 30.25
CA GLU A 341 -31.65 -27.13 29.79
C GLU A 341 -31.27 -25.73 29.31
N ASP A 342 -30.37 -25.12 30.08
CA ASP A 342 -29.49 -24.06 29.65
C ASP A 342 -28.69 -24.52 28.41
N VAL A 343 -28.71 -23.72 27.35
CA VAL A 343 -27.58 -23.68 26.40
C VAL A 343 -27.17 -22.23 26.20
N ASP A 344 -26.01 -21.94 26.77
CA ASP A 344 -25.19 -20.76 26.54
C ASP A 344 -24.72 -20.70 25.07
N ASN A 345 -24.90 -19.52 24.48
CA ASN A 345 -24.14 -18.81 23.43
C ASN A 345 -23.21 -19.53 22.43
N ASN A 346 -23.39 -19.10 21.16
CA ASN A 346 -22.40 -18.63 20.13
C ASN A 346 -22.06 -19.59 18.95
N PRO A 347 -21.57 -19.08 17.80
CA PRO A 347 -22.10 -18.08 16.84
C PRO A 347 -22.13 -18.60 15.36
N ASP A 348 -22.59 -17.76 14.42
CA ASP A 348 -22.43 -17.85 12.94
C ASP A 348 -23.22 -18.99 12.25
N ASP A 349 -23.88 -18.88 11.09
CA ASP A 349 -24.10 -17.87 10.05
C ASP A 349 -25.19 -18.44 9.09
N GLU A 350 -25.58 -17.66 8.07
CA GLU A 350 -26.31 -18.02 6.84
C GLU A 350 -27.83 -17.72 6.78
N ASP A 351 -28.10 -16.44 6.50
CA ASP A 351 -28.94 -15.91 5.41
C ASP A 351 -29.80 -16.91 4.61
N GLU A 352 -31.12 -16.68 4.58
CA GLU A 352 -31.90 -16.71 3.34
C GLU A 352 -32.87 -15.50 3.33
N GLU A 353 -32.40 -14.40 2.74
CA GLU A 353 -33.29 -13.40 2.14
C GLU A 353 -33.67 -13.88 0.74
N GLU A 354 -34.92 -14.27 0.53
CA GLU A 354 -35.56 -14.18 -0.78
C GLU A 354 -36.41 -12.91 -0.82
N ASP A 355 -35.89 -11.92 -1.55
CA ASP A 355 -36.61 -10.74 -2.02
C ASP A 355 -37.74 -11.15 -2.99
N ASP A 356 -38.99 -10.73 -2.75
CA ASP A 356 -39.87 -10.37 -3.88
C ASP A 356 -40.85 -9.23 -3.58
N ALA A 357 -40.66 -8.18 -4.39
CA ALA A 357 -41.55 -7.15 -4.89
C ALA A 357 -42.74 -6.61 -4.07
N SER A 358 -42.60 -5.32 -3.78
CA SER A 358 -43.61 -4.26 -3.90
C SER A 358 -44.79 -4.55 -4.86
N SER A 359 -45.97 -4.67 -4.24
CA SER A 359 -47.27 -4.03 -4.56
C SER A 359 -47.58 -3.57 -6.00
N THR A 360 -48.64 -4.16 -6.59
CA THR A 360 -49.95 -3.52 -6.91
C THR A 360 -50.88 -4.54 -7.63
N PRO A 361 -52.20 -4.30 -7.75
CA PRO A 361 -53.24 -4.59 -6.77
C PRO A 361 -54.18 -5.72 -7.26
N ALA A 362 -54.43 -6.73 -6.43
CA ALA A 362 -55.46 -7.73 -6.71
C ALA A 362 -56.37 -7.92 -5.50
N THR A 363 -57.56 -7.37 -5.64
CA THR A 363 -58.83 -7.82 -5.06
C THR A 363 -58.84 -9.29 -4.65
N GLY A 364 -59.22 -9.56 -3.40
CA GLY A 364 -59.46 -10.92 -2.91
C GLY A 364 -59.67 -10.93 -1.41
N ASP A 365 -60.93 -10.83 -1.01
CA ASP A 365 -61.42 -10.87 0.36
C ASP A 365 -60.84 -12.03 1.19
N ALA A 366 -60.21 -11.68 2.31
CA ALA A 366 -60.15 -12.47 3.53
C ALA A 366 -59.77 -11.52 4.67
N GLU A 367 -60.78 -10.84 5.23
CA GLU A 367 -60.68 -10.22 6.56
C GLU A 367 -60.36 -11.34 7.56
N ASP A 368 -59.10 -11.45 7.95
CA ASP A 368 -58.75 -12.06 9.22
C ASP A 368 -59.20 -11.08 10.31
N THR A 369 -60.45 -11.25 10.74
CA THR A 369 -61.05 -10.49 11.83
C THR A 369 -60.31 -10.83 13.11
N VAL A 370 -59.20 -10.14 13.36
CA VAL A 370 -58.70 -9.95 14.72
C VAL A 370 -59.82 -9.24 15.47
N GLN A 371 -60.58 -9.99 16.26
CA GLN A 371 -61.53 -9.43 17.20
C GLN A 371 -60.75 -8.45 18.09
N HIS A 372 -60.90 -7.15 17.83
CA HIS A 372 -60.44 -6.11 18.73
C HIS A 372 -61.22 -6.32 20.02
N GLN A 373 -60.63 -7.02 20.99
CA GLN A 373 -61.16 -7.12 22.34
C GLN A 373 -61.20 -5.67 22.84
N VAL A 374 -62.41 -5.12 22.92
CA VAL A 374 -62.62 -3.75 23.37
C VAL A 374 -62.43 -3.75 24.88
N TYR A 375 -61.22 -3.40 25.32
CA TYR A 375 -60.93 -3.18 26.72
C TYR A 375 -61.67 -1.95 27.23
N ASP A 376 -61.90 -1.87 28.54
CA ASP A 376 -62.44 -0.65 29.13
C ASP A 376 -61.45 0.53 28.96
N GLU A 377 -61.96 1.76 29.06
CA GLU A 377 -61.18 2.97 28.79
C GLU A 377 -59.94 3.11 29.69
N GLU A 378 -59.99 2.58 30.92
CA GLU A 378 -58.89 2.65 31.88
C GLU A 378 -57.80 1.64 31.51
N THR A 379 -58.17 0.39 31.24
CA THR A 379 -57.25 -0.66 30.76
C THR A 379 -56.60 -0.26 29.43
N GLN A 380 -57.35 0.31 28.49
CA GLN A 380 -56.80 0.74 27.20
C GLN A 380 -55.73 1.84 27.37
N LYS A 381 -55.93 2.79 28.30
CA LYS A 381 -54.92 3.83 28.59
C LYS A 381 -53.61 3.25 29.12
N LEU A 382 -53.68 2.17 29.90
CA LEU A 382 -52.49 1.50 30.44
C LEU A 382 -51.75 0.71 29.36
N ILE A 383 -52.48 0.03 28.47
CA ILE A 383 -51.91 -0.61 27.27
C ILE A 383 -51.22 0.43 26.37
N ASP A 384 -51.88 1.55 26.09
CA ASP A 384 -51.31 2.61 25.26
C ASP A 384 -50.04 3.20 25.90
N ARG A 385 -50.07 3.44 27.22
CA ARG A 385 -48.89 3.91 27.97
C ARG A 385 -47.72 2.92 27.92
N ALA A 386 -47.98 1.62 28.05
CA ALA A 386 -46.95 0.59 27.94
C ALA A 386 -46.37 0.52 26.52
N ASN A 387 -47.22 0.60 25.49
CA ASN A 387 -46.80 0.66 24.09
C ASN A 387 -45.95 1.90 23.81
N ASP A 388 -46.32 3.06 24.35
CA ASP A 388 -45.54 4.29 24.25
C ASP A 388 -44.16 4.11 24.90
N ALA A 389 -44.11 3.56 26.11
CA ALA A 389 -42.86 3.29 26.82
C ALA A 389 -41.94 2.30 26.08
N ARG A 390 -42.49 1.25 25.46
CA ARG A 390 -41.75 0.31 24.60
C ARG A 390 -41.10 1.02 23.41
N ARG A 391 -41.85 1.88 22.71
CA ARG A 391 -41.34 2.65 21.56
C ARG A 391 -40.24 3.62 21.97
N GLU A 392 -40.40 4.30 23.10
CA GLU A 392 -39.36 5.21 23.62
C GLU A 392 -38.09 4.46 24.03
N PHE A 393 -38.21 3.29 24.66
CA PHE A 393 -37.07 2.43 24.98
C PHE A 393 -36.32 1.96 23.72
N GLU A 394 -37.05 1.46 22.71
CA GLU A 394 -36.42 0.98 21.48
C GLU A 394 -35.74 2.13 20.71
N SER A 395 -36.36 3.32 20.70
CA SER A 395 -35.73 4.52 20.14
C SER A 395 -34.43 4.89 20.87
N ALA A 396 -34.40 4.84 22.21
CA ALA A 396 -33.18 5.09 22.98
C ALA A 396 -32.12 4.01 22.73
N ARG A 397 -32.53 2.75 22.59
CA ARG A 397 -31.64 1.62 22.30
C ARG A 397 -30.96 1.77 20.93
N SER A 398 -31.71 2.16 19.90
CA SER A 398 -31.17 2.42 18.56
C SER A 398 -30.07 3.49 18.61
N VAL A 399 -30.27 4.58 19.37
CA VAL A 399 -29.28 5.65 19.52
C VAL A 399 -27.96 5.13 20.11
N VAL A 400 -28.03 4.33 21.17
CA VAL A 400 -26.83 3.72 21.78
C VAL A 400 -26.12 2.79 20.79
N GLN A 401 -26.89 2.00 20.02
CA GLN A 401 -26.34 1.09 19.02
C GLN A 401 -25.63 1.85 17.90
N ASP A 402 -26.22 2.93 17.39
CA ASP A 402 -25.64 3.75 16.31
C ASP A 402 -24.35 4.45 16.76
N ILE A 403 -24.34 5.04 17.97
CA ILE A 403 -23.12 5.63 18.54
C ILE A 403 -22.05 4.54 18.73
N THR A 404 -22.42 3.35 19.18
CA THR A 404 -21.48 2.24 19.38
C THR A 404 -20.83 1.81 18.06
N ARG A 405 -21.63 1.62 16.99
CA ARG A 405 -21.12 1.32 15.65
C ARG A 405 -20.14 2.39 15.15
N GLU A 406 -20.46 3.67 15.37
CA GLU A 406 -19.57 4.77 14.98
C GLU A 406 -18.27 4.76 15.77
N VAL A 407 -18.32 4.53 17.09
CA VAL A 407 -17.12 4.39 17.94
C VAL A 407 -16.23 3.25 17.44
N ASP A 408 -16.81 2.08 17.19
CA ASP A 408 -16.05 0.90 16.75
C ASP A 408 -15.41 1.13 15.38
N SER A 409 -16.12 1.77 14.45
CA SER A 409 -15.56 2.14 13.14
C SER A 409 -14.36 3.10 13.25
N ILE A 410 -14.39 4.04 14.21
CA ILE A 410 -13.28 4.97 14.44
C ILE A 410 -12.12 4.27 15.15
N ARG A 411 -12.39 3.33 16.07
CA ARG A 411 -11.34 2.52 16.71
C ARG A 411 -10.57 1.71 15.69
N GLU A 412 -11.28 1.01 14.80
CA GLU A 412 -10.67 0.23 13.72
C GLU A 412 -9.76 1.12 12.86
N TYR A 413 -10.22 2.31 12.48
CA TYR A 413 -9.38 3.28 11.76
C TYR A 413 -8.12 3.68 12.53
N LEU A 414 -8.23 3.94 13.83
CA LEU A 414 -7.09 4.35 14.66
C LEU A 414 -6.06 3.23 14.88
N GLU A 415 -6.50 1.97 14.83
CA GLU A 415 -5.65 0.78 14.99
C GLU A 415 -4.86 0.43 13.72
N LYS A 416 -5.32 0.87 12.53
CA LYS A 416 -4.63 0.63 11.26
C LYS A 416 -3.24 1.25 11.22
N ASP A 417 -2.27 0.46 10.74
CA ASP A 417 -0.88 0.88 10.50
C ASP A 417 -0.77 1.58 9.13
N PHE A 418 -0.77 2.91 9.15
CA PHE A 418 -0.61 3.76 7.97
C PHE A 418 0.83 4.22 7.73
N GLY A 419 1.82 3.51 8.26
CA GLY A 419 3.21 3.95 8.19
C GLY A 419 3.68 4.64 9.48
N PRO A 420 5.00 4.82 9.62
CA PRO A 420 5.62 5.38 10.82
C PRO A 420 5.18 6.82 11.13
N ASN A 421 4.78 7.58 10.11
CA ASN A 421 4.31 8.96 10.23
C ASN A 421 2.89 9.13 9.68
N ASP A 422 2.10 8.04 9.66
CA ASP A 422 0.74 7.99 9.11
C ASP A 422 0.63 8.45 7.64
N GLU A 423 1.71 8.37 6.86
CA GLU A 423 1.77 8.85 5.46
C GLU A 423 0.77 8.18 4.52
N PHE A 424 0.32 6.96 4.82
CA PHE A 424 -0.66 6.25 4.01
C PHE A 424 -2.11 6.53 4.43
N ALA A 425 -2.35 7.18 5.56
CA ALA A 425 -3.69 7.40 6.12
C ALA A 425 -4.61 8.21 5.18
N PRO A 426 -4.12 9.20 4.41
CA PRO A 426 -4.94 9.91 3.44
C PRO A 426 -5.45 9.04 2.28
N LEU A 427 -4.89 7.85 2.05
CA LEU A 427 -5.30 6.95 0.98
C LEU A 427 -6.54 6.12 1.35
N GLU A 428 -6.85 5.98 2.64
CA GLU A 428 -8.04 5.25 3.05
C GLU A 428 -9.30 6.00 2.61
N GLY A 429 -10.26 5.26 2.05
CA GLY A 429 -11.46 5.82 1.42
C GLY A 429 -11.25 6.32 -0.02
N GLN A 430 -10.03 6.25 -0.56
CA GLN A 430 -9.77 6.48 -1.99
C GLN A 430 -9.67 5.15 -2.73
N CYS A 431 -10.08 5.12 -3.99
CA CYS A 431 -9.98 3.94 -4.85
C CYS A 431 -9.31 4.29 -6.18
N PHE A 432 -8.49 3.37 -6.67
CA PHE A 432 -7.69 3.53 -7.90
C PHE A 432 -7.98 2.39 -8.86
N ASP A 433 -8.37 2.75 -10.07
CA ASP A 433 -8.79 1.80 -11.08
C ASP A 433 -7.65 1.52 -12.09
N TYR A 434 -7.55 0.28 -12.52
CA TYR A 434 -6.72 -0.16 -13.64
C TYR A 434 -7.58 -0.93 -14.64
N GLU A 435 -7.48 -0.51 -15.89
CA GLU A 435 -8.33 -0.97 -16.95
C GLU A 435 -7.55 -1.81 -17.96
N ASP A 436 -7.91 -3.08 -18.12
CA ASP A 436 -7.36 -3.93 -19.19
C ASP A 436 -8.39 -4.15 -20.32
N ARG A 437 -8.28 -5.25 -21.08
CA ARG A 437 -9.18 -5.55 -22.19
C ARG A 437 -10.54 -6.09 -21.74
N GLU A 438 -10.61 -6.79 -20.62
CA GLU A 438 -11.79 -7.56 -20.20
C GLU A 438 -12.36 -7.04 -18.88
N TYR A 439 -11.52 -6.50 -18.00
CA TYR A 439 -11.89 -6.12 -16.64
C TYR A 439 -11.42 -4.71 -16.26
N ILE A 440 -12.11 -4.15 -15.28
CA ILE A 440 -11.69 -2.99 -14.49
C ILE A 440 -11.32 -3.54 -13.12
N TYR A 441 -10.05 -3.39 -12.73
CA TYR A 441 -9.59 -3.72 -11.40
C TYR A 441 -9.59 -2.47 -10.54
N ARG A 442 -10.02 -2.60 -9.29
CA ARG A 442 -10.08 -1.50 -8.33
C ARG A 442 -9.32 -1.86 -7.09
N LEU A 443 -8.45 -0.95 -6.66
CA LEU A 443 -7.74 -0.99 -5.39
C LEU A 443 -8.25 0.14 -4.50
N CYS A 444 -8.83 -0.20 -3.35
CA CYS A 444 -9.13 0.74 -2.27
C CYS A 444 -8.18 0.42 -1.09
N PRO A 445 -7.05 1.14 -0.94
CA PRO A 445 -6.08 0.87 0.12
C PRO A 445 -6.75 0.86 1.50
N PHE A 446 -6.41 -0.14 2.33
CA PHE A 446 -6.95 -0.36 3.68
C PHE A 446 -8.44 -0.74 3.76
N ASP A 447 -9.07 -1.06 2.62
CA ASP A 447 -10.43 -1.58 2.52
C ASP A 447 -10.44 -2.90 1.74
N LYS A 448 -10.44 -2.86 0.40
CA LYS A 448 -10.58 -4.05 -0.44
C LYS A 448 -10.02 -3.88 -1.86
N THR A 449 -9.86 -5.02 -2.54
CA THR A 449 -9.61 -5.09 -3.98
C THR A 449 -10.78 -5.77 -4.68
N SER A 450 -11.13 -5.29 -5.88
CA SER A 450 -12.21 -5.88 -6.68
C SER A 450 -11.90 -5.88 -8.18
N GLN A 451 -12.67 -6.68 -8.91
CA GLN A 451 -12.64 -6.80 -10.35
C GLN A 451 -14.07 -6.72 -10.90
N GLN A 452 -14.26 -5.93 -11.95
CA GLN A 452 -15.55 -5.75 -12.62
C GLN A 452 -15.41 -6.06 -14.12
N PRO A 453 -16.25 -6.93 -14.71
CA PRO A 453 -16.20 -7.21 -16.15
C PRO A 453 -16.70 -6.02 -16.97
N LYS A 454 -15.93 -5.58 -17.98
CA LYS A 454 -16.31 -4.45 -18.85
C LYS A 454 -17.57 -4.71 -19.68
N ALA A 455 -17.81 -5.98 -20.02
CA ALA A 455 -18.96 -6.38 -20.83
C ALA A 455 -20.30 -6.21 -20.10
N LYS A 456 -20.30 -6.05 -18.77
CA LYS A 456 -21.49 -5.82 -17.96
C LYS A 456 -21.27 -4.57 -17.11
N HIS A 457 -21.71 -3.42 -17.61
CA HIS A 457 -21.74 -2.18 -16.81
C HIS A 457 -22.59 -2.30 -15.53
N GLU A 458 -23.44 -3.33 -15.43
CA GLU A 458 -24.33 -3.64 -14.29
C GLU A 458 -24.05 -5.03 -13.67
N GLY A 459 -22.82 -5.54 -13.79
CA GLY A 459 -22.41 -6.76 -13.08
C GLY A 459 -21.94 -6.48 -11.66
N ALA A 460 -22.24 -7.37 -10.71
CA ALA A 460 -21.69 -7.31 -9.35
C ALA A 460 -20.15 -7.40 -9.38
N ASP A 461 -19.49 -6.53 -8.61
CA ASP A 461 -18.04 -6.53 -8.45
C ASP A 461 -17.58 -7.85 -7.79
N THR A 462 -16.64 -8.54 -8.42
CA THR A 462 -15.98 -9.71 -7.80
C THR A 462 -14.92 -9.22 -6.83
N ARG A 463 -15.08 -9.53 -5.55
CA ARG A 463 -14.11 -9.16 -4.50
C ARG A 463 -12.87 -10.06 -4.60
N LEU A 464 -11.70 -9.45 -4.78
CA LEU A 464 -10.42 -10.14 -4.90
C LEU A 464 -9.67 -10.26 -3.57
N GLY A 465 -10.07 -9.49 -2.55
CA GLY A 465 -9.53 -9.55 -1.20
C GLY A 465 -9.96 -8.34 -0.35
N ILE A 466 -9.82 -8.48 0.96
CA ILE A 466 -10.02 -7.46 1.99
C ILE A 466 -8.65 -7.18 2.61
N TRP A 467 -8.36 -5.91 2.91
CA TRP A 467 -7.11 -5.51 3.53
C TRP A 467 -6.84 -6.34 4.79
N SER A 468 -5.65 -6.92 4.87
CA SER A 468 -5.23 -7.79 5.99
C SER A 468 -4.02 -7.18 6.72
N ARG A 469 -2.87 -7.04 6.02
CA ARG A 469 -1.62 -6.59 6.64
C ARG A 469 -0.57 -6.10 5.63
N TRP A 470 0.50 -5.52 6.17
CA TRP A 470 1.77 -5.33 5.48
C TRP A 470 2.62 -6.60 5.45
N ASP A 471 3.31 -6.86 4.33
CA ASP A 471 4.15 -8.05 4.10
C ASP A 471 5.44 -7.69 3.34
N GLY A 472 6.10 -6.60 3.76
CA GLY A 472 7.35 -6.16 3.16
C GLY A 472 8.59 -6.91 3.66
N SER A 473 9.74 -6.59 3.05
CA SER A 473 11.04 -7.15 3.41
C SER A 473 11.59 -6.61 4.74
N ASP A 474 12.63 -7.24 5.29
CA ASP A 474 13.31 -6.79 6.52
C ASP A 474 13.80 -5.33 6.44
N HIS A 475 14.14 -4.87 5.24
CA HIS A 475 14.58 -3.49 5.00
C HIS A 475 13.42 -2.51 4.75
N ASN A 476 12.25 -3.01 4.33
CA ASN A 476 11.09 -2.18 4.04
C ASN A 476 9.76 -2.91 4.26
N LYS A 477 9.23 -2.83 5.48
CA LYS A 477 7.91 -3.37 5.88
C LYS A 477 6.76 -2.95 4.95
N TYR A 478 6.80 -1.73 4.41
CA TYR A 478 5.72 -1.13 3.64
C TYR A 478 5.81 -1.40 2.12
N GLU A 479 6.64 -2.35 1.71
CA GLU A 479 6.81 -2.70 0.29
C GLU A 479 5.59 -3.43 -0.31
N MET A 480 4.84 -4.17 0.52
CA MET A 480 3.74 -5.02 0.05
C MET A 480 2.51 -4.91 0.96
N MET A 481 1.35 -4.68 0.35
CA MET A 481 0.04 -4.79 0.99
C MET A 481 -0.58 -6.15 0.65
N VAL A 482 -1.13 -6.84 1.65
CA VAL A 482 -1.80 -8.14 1.48
C VAL A 482 -3.29 -7.99 1.71
N PHE A 483 -4.05 -8.49 0.74
CA PHE A 483 -5.51 -8.55 0.77
C PHE A 483 -5.94 -10.02 0.68
N GLU A 484 -6.70 -10.49 1.66
CA GLU A 484 -7.10 -11.89 1.84
C GLU A 484 -8.62 -12.01 1.95
N ASN A 485 -9.16 -13.23 2.03
CA ASN A 485 -10.60 -13.48 2.21
C ASN A 485 -11.48 -12.82 1.14
N GLY A 486 -11.02 -12.88 -0.12
CA GLY A 486 -11.82 -12.50 -1.27
C GLY A 486 -12.95 -13.50 -1.54
N GLN A 487 -13.76 -13.23 -2.56
CA GLN A 487 -14.84 -14.13 -2.95
C GLN A 487 -14.28 -15.50 -3.34
N SER A 488 -14.94 -16.58 -2.91
CA SER A 488 -14.49 -17.95 -3.15
C SER A 488 -14.36 -18.29 -4.63
N CYS A 489 -13.26 -18.95 -4.96
CA CYS A 489 -12.88 -19.32 -6.31
C CYS A 489 -13.36 -20.74 -6.62
N TRP A 490 -13.96 -20.97 -7.80
CA TRP A 490 -14.34 -22.31 -8.20
C TRP A 490 -13.11 -23.25 -8.26
N ASN A 491 -13.13 -24.32 -7.46
CA ASN A 491 -12.03 -25.27 -7.28
C ASN A 491 -10.70 -24.65 -6.79
N GLY A 492 -10.71 -23.48 -6.17
CA GLY A 492 -9.51 -22.79 -5.67
C GLY A 492 -9.71 -22.27 -4.24
N PRO A 493 -8.65 -21.74 -3.62
CA PRO A 493 -8.79 -21.00 -2.36
C PRO A 493 -9.59 -19.72 -2.59
N ASP A 494 -9.98 -19.07 -1.50
CA ASP A 494 -10.51 -17.70 -1.57
C ASP A 494 -9.53 -16.79 -2.31
N ARG A 495 -10.08 -15.90 -3.14
CA ARG A 495 -9.27 -14.96 -3.91
C ARG A 495 -8.42 -14.11 -2.97
N ASN A 496 -7.17 -13.89 -3.35
CA ASN A 496 -6.26 -13.00 -2.63
C ASN A 496 -5.51 -12.09 -3.59
N THR A 497 -5.08 -10.93 -3.10
CA THR A 497 -4.31 -9.95 -3.87
C THR A 497 -3.09 -9.50 -3.08
N ARG A 498 -1.92 -9.51 -3.73
CA ARG A 498 -0.70 -8.88 -3.23
C ARG A 498 -0.45 -7.60 -4.02
N VAL A 499 -0.37 -6.46 -3.34
CA VAL A 499 -0.12 -5.16 -3.97
C VAL A 499 1.28 -4.70 -3.63
N LYS A 500 2.15 -4.62 -4.63
CA LYS A 500 3.48 -4.03 -4.51
C LYS A 500 3.41 -2.52 -4.55
N VAL A 501 3.89 -1.88 -3.50
CA VAL A 501 3.89 -0.43 -3.37
C VAL A 501 5.21 0.14 -3.87
N ARG A 502 5.16 1.08 -4.82
CA ARG A 502 6.31 1.75 -5.42
C ARG A 502 6.27 3.25 -5.13
N CYS A 503 7.45 3.85 -4.96
CA CYS A 503 7.59 5.29 -4.90
C CYS A 503 7.23 5.92 -6.26
N GLY A 504 6.43 6.98 -6.23
CA GLY A 504 6.22 7.86 -7.39
C GLY A 504 5.58 9.18 -7.01
N SER A 505 5.35 10.04 -7.99
CA SER A 505 4.80 11.39 -7.78
C SER A 505 3.27 11.44 -7.72
N GLU A 506 2.58 10.34 -8.05
CA GLU A 506 1.13 10.25 -8.09
C GLU A 506 0.64 8.93 -7.48
N ASN A 507 -0.60 8.92 -6.97
CA ASN A 507 -1.27 7.71 -6.51
C ASN A 507 -1.95 7.04 -7.71
N LYS A 508 -1.48 5.85 -8.10
CA LYS A 508 -1.99 5.17 -9.29
C LYS A 508 -1.73 3.68 -9.26
N LEU A 509 -2.74 2.90 -9.65
CA LEU A 509 -2.58 1.48 -9.95
C LEU A 509 -1.95 1.36 -11.35
N THR A 510 -0.71 0.87 -11.42
CA THR A 510 0.10 0.88 -12.65
C THR A 510 0.07 -0.43 -13.41
N SER A 511 -0.13 -1.56 -12.72
CA SER A 511 -0.19 -2.88 -13.34
C SER A 511 -1.03 -3.83 -12.51
N VAL A 512 -1.66 -4.79 -13.18
CA VAL A 512 -2.38 -5.91 -12.58
C VAL A 512 -2.07 -7.17 -13.36
N THR A 513 -1.71 -8.24 -12.66
CA THR A 513 -1.49 -9.57 -13.23
C THR A 513 -2.15 -10.65 -12.37
N GLU A 514 -2.58 -11.75 -12.99
CA GLU A 514 -3.06 -12.96 -12.31
C GLU A 514 -2.03 -14.08 -12.52
N PRO A 515 -0.96 -14.14 -11.71
CA PRO A 515 0.10 -15.14 -11.88
C PRO A 515 -0.39 -16.58 -11.70
N ASN A 516 -1.33 -16.80 -10.77
CA ASN A 516 -1.98 -18.08 -10.53
C ASN A 516 -3.49 -17.85 -10.43
N ARG A 517 -4.27 -18.90 -10.69
CA ARG A 517 -5.74 -18.83 -10.58
C ARG A 517 -6.15 -18.32 -9.20
N CYS A 518 -6.90 -17.22 -9.18
CA CYS A 518 -7.41 -16.59 -7.95
C CYS A 518 -6.34 -16.00 -7.02
N GLU A 519 -5.12 -15.83 -7.51
CA GLU A 519 -4.07 -15.02 -6.88
C GLU A 519 -3.73 -13.86 -7.80
N TYR A 520 -3.86 -12.64 -7.28
CA TYR A 520 -3.64 -11.42 -8.05
C TYR A 520 -2.42 -10.67 -7.55
N TYR A 521 -1.71 -10.03 -8.46
CA TYR A 521 -0.55 -9.21 -8.17
C TYR A 521 -0.72 -7.82 -8.80
N PHE A 522 -0.79 -6.82 -7.94
CA PHE A 522 -0.99 -5.43 -8.33
C PHE A 522 0.31 -4.66 -8.11
N GLU A 523 0.60 -3.67 -8.96
CA GLU A 523 1.62 -2.66 -8.69
C GLU A 523 0.95 -1.31 -8.50
N PHE A 524 1.14 -0.72 -7.32
CA PHE A 524 0.57 0.56 -6.94
C PHE A 524 1.69 1.57 -6.70
N THR A 525 1.67 2.67 -7.42
CA THR A 525 2.61 3.78 -7.26
C THR A 525 1.99 4.84 -6.37
N THR A 526 2.73 5.34 -5.38
CA THR A 526 2.26 6.39 -4.46
C THR A 526 3.43 7.21 -3.90
N PRO A 527 3.27 8.53 -3.69
CA PRO A 527 4.25 9.34 -2.98
C PRO A 527 4.46 8.88 -1.54
N ALA A 528 3.45 8.27 -0.90
CA ALA A 528 3.57 7.79 0.48
C ALA A 528 4.73 6.77 0.66
N ALA A 529 5.10 6.06 -0.41
CA ALA A 529 6.20 5.10 -0.40
C ALA A 529 7.59 5.71 -0.67
N CYS A 530 7.67 7.01 -1.01
CA CYS A 530 8.93 7.68 -1.32
C CYS A 530 9.70 8.07 -0.06
N ARG A 531 10.49 7.13 0.46
CA ARG A 531 11.40 7.37 1.58
C ARG A 531 12.65 8.09 1.07
N GLU A 532 13.11 9.09 1.81
CA GLU A 532 14.46 9.61 1.57
C GLU A 532 15.44 8.46 1.77
N ALA A 533 16.38 8.29 0.85
CA ALA A 533 17.48 7.36 1.05
C ALA A 533 18.17 7.77 2.35
N SER A 534 18.09 6.93 3.37
CA SER A 534 18.92 7.09 4.57
C SER A 534 20.36 7.26 4.08
N ALA A 535 21.06 8.26 4.59
CA ALA A 535 22.45 8.55 4.23
C ALA A 535 23.41 7.35 4.41
N ASP A 536 22.95 6.27 5.06
CA ASP A 536 23.67 5.02 5.30
C ASP A 536 23.70 4.02 4.12
N THR A 537 22.94 4.23 3.02
CA THR A 537 22.88 3.26 1.90
C THR A 537 23.58 3.70 0.62
N VAL A 538 24.37 4.78 0.65
CA VAL A 538 25.18 5.23 -0.50
C VAL A 538 26.59 4.62 -0.51
N ASP A 539 26.96 3.81 0.49
CA ASP A 539 28.37 3.40 0.70
C ASP A 539 28.62 1.88 0.67
N LEU A 540 27.78 1.07 0.01
CA LEU A 540 27.86 -0.40 0.13
C LEU A 540 27.76 -1.21 -1.17
N HIS A 541 27.87 -0.59 -2.35
CA HIS A 541 27.92 -1.34 -3.63
C HIS A 541 29.11 -1.01 -4.52
N ASP A 542 30.12 -0.33 -3.99
CA ASP A 542 31.48 -0.39 -4.54
C ASP A 542 32.31 -1.30 -3.62
N GLU A 543 32.88 -2.36 -4.20
CA GLU A 543 33.85 -3.30 -3.62
C GLU A 543 33.32 -4.58 -2.94
N LEU A 544 33.15 -5.64 -3.73
CA LEU A 544 33.64 -6.99 -3.39
C LEU A 544 34.35 -7.61 -4.61
#